data_AF-A0A3D9HBW3-F1
#
_entry.id   AF-A0A3D9HBW3-F1
#
_cell.length_a   1.000
_cell.length_b   1.000
_cell.length_c   1.000
_cell.angle_alpha   90.00
_cell.angle_beta   90.00
_cell.angle_gamma   90.00
#
_symmetry.space_group_name_H-M   'P 1'
#
loop_
_entity.id
_entity.type
_entity.pdbx_description
1 polymer ?
#
loop_
_entity_poly.entity_id
_entity_poly.type
_entity_poly.pdbx_seq_one_letter_code
_entity_poly.pdbx_strand_id
1 'polypeptide(L)'
;MKKTILLLVFSIAMCSSLFAQNTSDKKIDKKVNAYVEAVENNLTLTDEEKETIVTLRKGHAIAFYELNEKYEKGSEELKKNRKENNKEFSKLLAIAFGKDRAKEIINAAKKNKGKGKGKGKGKKKKKN
;
A
#
# COMPACT_ATOMS: atom_id res chain seq x y z
N MET A 1 -6.02 37.17 -9.67
CA MET A 1 -6.35 36.31 -8.51
C MET A 1 -7.60 35.46 -8.80
N LYS A 2 -7.49 34.40 -9.63
CA LYS A 2 -8.62 33.50 -9.97
C LYS A 2 -8.25 32.01 -10.00
N LYS A 3 -7.10 31.62 -9.45
CA LYS A 3 -6.60 30.22 -9.46
C LYS A 3 -6.61 29.54 -8.09
N THR A 4 -6.99 30.26 -7.03
CA THR A 4 -6.97 29.78 -5.64
C THR A 4 -8.20 28.98 -5.23
N ILE A 5 -9.28 28.98 -6.02
CA ILE A 5 -10.53 28.30 -5.65
C ILE A 5 -10.50 26.80 -5.93
N LEU A 6 -9.67 26.33 -6.88
CA LEU A 6 -9.63 24.89 -7.22
C LEU A 6 -8.86 24.04 -6.20
N LEU A 7 -8.04 24.68 -5.35
CA LEU A 7 -7.24 23.99 -4.32
C LEU A 7 -8.00 23.78 -2.99
N LEU A 8 -9.12 24.46 -2.79
CA LEU A 8 -9.83 24.45 -1.50
C LEU A 8 -10.73 23.21 -1.30
N VAL A 9 -11.18 22.58 -2.38
CA VAL A 9 -12.14 21.45 -2.32
C VAL A 9 -11.45 20.13 -1.93
N PHE A 10 -10.12 20.04 -2.05
CA PHE A 10 -9.37 18.84 -1.66
C PHE A 10 -9.03 18.80 -0.15
N SER A 11 -9.23 19.90 0.57
CA SER A 11 -8.76 20.05 1.97
C SER A 11 -9.78 19.65 3.04
N ILE A 12 -11.05 19.39 2.69
CA ILE A 12 -12.11 19.17 3.69
C ILE A 12 -12.43 17.67 3.93
N ALA A 13 -11.98 16.77 3.05
CA ALA A 13 -12.33 15.34 3.17
C ALA A 13 -11.44 14.52 4.13
N MET A 14 -10.37 15.08 4.72
CA MET A 14 -9.45 14.33 5.60
C MET A 14 -9.60 14.61 7.11
N CYS A 15 -10.59 15.40 7.54
CA CYS A 15 -10.74 15.77 8.95
C CYS A 15 -11.47 14.73 9.85
N SER A 16 -11.62 13.47 9.42
CA SER A 16 -12.31 12.45 10.23
C SER A 16 -11.48 11.18 10.43
N SER A 17 -10.46 11.23 11.29
CA SER A 17 -9.99 10.07 12.11
C SER A 17 -8.66 10.32 12.87
N LEU A 18 -8.44 11.51 13.42
CA LEU A 18 -7.23 11.81 14.22
C LEU A 18 -7.29 11.33 15.69
N PHE A 19 -8.15 10.35 16.01
CA PHE A 19 -8.27 9.81 17.36
C PHE A 19 -8.42 8.29 17.35
N ALA A 20 -7.28 7.59 17.45
CA ALA A 20 -7.06 6.32 18.15
C ALA A 20 -5.84 5.56 17.59
N GLN A 21 -4.62 5.87 18.06
CA GLN A 21 -3.43 5.08 17.76
C GLN A 21 -3.48 3.70 18.45
N ASN A 22 -4.26 2.78 17.90
CA ASN A 22 -4.38 1.40 18.34
C ASN A 22 -3.18 0.55 17.88
N THR A 23 -2.97 -0.65 18.43
CA THR A 23 -1.93 -1.59 17.95
C THR A 23 -2.06 -1.94 16.47
N SER A 24 -3.25 -1.80 15.90
CA SER A 24 -3.55 -1.88 14.47
C SER A 24 -2.84 -0.78 13.67
N ASP A 25 -2.75 0.44 14.19
CA ASP A 25 -2.09 1.57 13.51
C ASP A 25 -0.59 1.31 13.36
N LYS A 26 0.07 0.79 14.39
CA LYS A 26 1.49 0.38 14.28
C LYS A 26 1.73 -0.66 13.19
N LYS A 27 0.78 -1.60 13.00
CA LYS A 27 0.86 -2.61 11.93
C LYS A 27 0.62 -2.00 10.55
N ILE A 28 -0.28 -1.03 10.46
CA ILE A 28 -0.55 -0.27 9.24
C ILE A 28 0.69 0.54 8.87
N ASP A 29 1.22 1.34 9.79
CA ASP A 29 2.40 2.18 9.56
C ASP A 29 3.60 1.33 9.12
N LYS A 30 3.83 0.17 9.77
CA LYS A 30 4.90 -0.75 9.34
C LYS A 30 4.70 -1.25 7.90
N LYS A 31 3.47 -1.51 7.47
CA LYS A 31 3.17 -1.93 6.09
C LYS A 31 3.31 -0.79 5.09
N VAL A 32 2.95 0.43 5.49
CA VAL A 32 3.09 1.63 4.67
C VAL A 32 4.58 1.94 4.49
N ASN A 33 5.34 2.00 5.57
CA ASN A 33 6.79 2.26 5.55
C ASN A 33 7.52 1.21 4.71
N ALA A 34 7.25 -0.08 4.93
CA ALA A 34 7.87 -1.14 4.13
C ALA A 34 7.54 -1.05 2.62
N TYR A 35 6.38 -0.49 2.26
CA TYR A 35 6.03 -0.24 0.87
C TYR A 35 6.81 0.94 0.32
N VAL A 36 6.82 2.06 1.05
CA VAL A 36 7.56 3.28 0.66
C VAL A 36 9.05 2.99 0.53
N GLU A 37 9.66 2.33 1.52
CA GLU A 37 11.06 1.88 1.45
C GLU A 37 11.32 1.00 0.22
N ALA A 38 10.40 0.09 -0.12
CA ALA A 38 10.57 -0.74 -1.32
C ALA A 38 10.54 0.08 -2.60
N VAL A 39 9.69 1.11 -2.66
CA VAL A 39 9.65 2.04 -3.80
C VAL A 39 10.93 2.87 -3.84
N GLU A 40 11.32 3.51 -2.74
CA GLU A 40 12.52 4.37 -2.65
C GLU A 40 13.81 3.63 -3.00
N ASN A 41 13.90 2.34 -2.67
CA ASN A 41 15.04 1.50 -3.04
C ASN A 41 15.19 1.25 -4.55
N ASN A 42 14.12 1.44 -5.33
CA ASN A 42 14.09 1.12 -6.77
C ASN A 42 13.67 2.32 -7.64
N LEU A 43 13.21 3.41 -7.04
CA LEU A 43 12.65 4.58 -7.71
C LEU A 43 12.86 5.81 -6.85
N THR A 44 13.44 6.87 -7.43
CA THR A 44 13.52 8.16 -6.76
C THR A 44 12.13 8.79 -6.69
N LEU A 45 11.72 9.17 -5.48
CA LEU A 45 10.47 9.86 -5.20
C LEU A 45 10.78 11.28 -4.75
N THR A 46 9.92 12.23 -5.13
CA THR A 46 9.88 13.54 -4.46
C THR A 46 9.18 13.43 -3.11
N ASP A 47 9.36 14.42 -2.24
CA ASP A 47 8.68 14.45 -0.94
C ASP A 47 7.14 14.47 -1.10
N GLU A 48 6.63 15.20 -2.09
CA GLU A 48 5.19 15.25 -2.42
C GLU A 48 4.66 13.89 -2.92
N GLU A 49 5.42 13.20 -3.77
CA GLU A 49 5.07 11.86 -4.24
C GLU A 49 5.05 10.88 -3.06
N LYS A 50 6.03 10.97 -2.16
CA LYS A 50 6.13 10.12 -0.97
C LYS A 50 4.95 10.32 -0.03
N GLU A 51 4.58 11.56 0.29
CA GLU A 51 3.43 11.86 1.14
C GLU A 51 2.12 11.32 0.54
N THR A 52 1.95 11.50 -0.77
CA THR A 52 0.79 10.98 -1.50
C THR A 52 0.75 9.45 -1.47
N ILE A 53 1.89 8.78 -1.69
CA ILE A 53 1.99 7.31 -1.61
C ILE A 53 1.67 6.82 -0.20
N VAL A 54 2.20 7.47 0.84
CA VAL A 54 1.93 7.14 2.25
C VAL A 54 0.43 7.18 2.51
N THR A 55 -0.23 8.26 2.10
CA THR A 55 -1.68 8.46 2.31
C THR A 55 -2.50 7.38 1.60
N LEU A 56 -2.27 7.18 0.30
CA LEU A 56 -2.99 6.18 -0.48
C LEU A 56 -2.75 4.75 0.03
N ARG A 57 -1.51 4.45 0.43
CA ARG A 57 -1.13 3.14 0.96
C ARG A 57 -1.74 2.89 2.33
N LYS A 58 -1.84 3.92 3.18
CA LYS A 58 -2.49 3.84 4.49
C LYS A 58 -3.96 3.52 4.35
N GLY A 59 -4.68 4.22 3.46
CA GLY A 59 -6.09 3.93 3.14
C GLY A 59 -6.29 2.49 2.64
N HIS A 60 -5.45 2.04 1.71
CA HIS A 60 -5.48 0.65 1.22
C HIS A 60 -5.26 -0.38 2.33
N ALA A 61 -4.32 -0.12 3.25
CA ALA A 61 -4.01 -1.00 4.36
C ALA A 61 -5.15 -1.06 5.38
N ILE A 62 -5.76 0.08 5.72
CA ILE A 62 -6.94 0.15 6.60
C ILE A 62 -8.07 -0.69 6.02
N ALA A 63 -8.46 -0.43 4.76
CA ALA A 63 -9.52 -1.17 4.08
C ALA A 63 -9.20 -2.68 4.03
N PHE A 64 -7.94 -3.07 3.84
CA PHE A 64 -7.55 -4.46 3.87
C PHE A 64 -7.79 -5.12 5.24
N TYR A 65 -7.54 -4.42 6.35
CA TYR A 65 -7.80 -4.93 7.69
C TYR A 65 -9.28 -4.99 8.01
N GLU A 66 -10.05 -3.95 7.67
CA GLU A 66 -11.51 -3.93 7.83
C GLU A 66 -12.18 -5.08 7.09
N LEU A 67 -11.73 -5.38 5.86
CA LEU A 67 -12.21 -6.55 5.12
C LEU A 67 -11.92 -7.87 5.83
N ASN A 68 -10.79 -8.00 6.53
CA ASN A 68 -10.44 -9.22 7.25
C ASN A 68 -11.23 -9.39 8.54
N GLU A 69 -11.67 -8.30 9.15
CA GLU A 69 -12.54 -8.32 10.32
C GLU A 69 -13.98 -8.62 9.90
N LYS A 70 -14.42 -8.08 8.75
CA LYS A 70 -15.78 -8.21 8.26
C LYS A 70 -16.12 -9.57 7.63
N TYR A 71 -15.15 -10.23 6.99
CA TYR A 71 -15.40 -11.45 6.22
C TYR A 71 -14.59 -12.64 6.74
N GLU A 72 -15.19 -13.83 6.67
CA GLU A 72 -14.51 -15.07 7.05
C GLU A 72 -13.27 -15.33 6.20
N LYS A 73 -12.21 -15.81 6.88
CA LYS A 73 -10.94 -16.10 6.23
C LYS A 73 -11.11 -17.19 5.18
N GLY A 74 -10.92 -16.81 3.92
CA GLY A 74 -10.95 -17.73 2.78
C GLY A 74 -12.26 -17.68 2.00
N SER A 75 -13.24 -16.92 2.46
CA SER A 75 -14.50 -16.72 1.74
C SER A 75 -14.29 -16.08 0.37
N GLU A 76 -15.20 -16.35 -0.56
CA GLU A 76 -15.17 -15.77 -1.89
C GLU A 76 -15.44 -14.27 -1.85
N GLU A 77 -16.28 -13.81 -0.91
CA GLU A 77 -16.54 -12.39 -0.66
C GLU A 77 -15.26 -11.67 -0.24
N LEU A 78 -14.48 -12.26 0.68
CA LEU A 78 -13.21 -11.68 1.11
C LEU A 78 -12.23 -11.56 -0.06
N LYS A 79 -12.13 -12.61 -0.89
CA LYS A 79 -11.26 -12.61 -2.07
C LYS A 79 -11.71 -11.54 -3.08
N LYS A 80 -13.01 -11.42 -3.33
CA LYS A 80 -13.58 -10.43 -4.25
C LYS A 80 -13.31 -9.00 -3.77
N ASN A 81 -13.61 -8.69 -2.51
CA ASN A 81 -13.41 -7.36 -1.95
C ASN A 81 -11.94 -6.96 -1.86
N ARG A 82 -11.04 -7.90 -1.53
CA ARG A 82 -9.59 -7.64 -1.57
C ARG A 82 -9.10 -7.33 -2.98
N LYS A 83 -9.63 -8.03 -4.00
CA LYS A 83 -9.31 -7.73 -5.41
C LYS A 83 -9.79 -6.33 -5.79
N GLU A 84 -10.98 -5.93 -5.35
CA GLU A 84 -11.50 -4.59 -5.63
C GLU A 84 -10.69 -3.50 -4.91
N ASN A 85 -10.38 -3.67 -3.62
CA ASN A 85 -9.50 -2.76 -2.88
C ASN A 85 -8.13 -2.58 -3.58
N ASN A 86 -7.53 -3.65 -4.11
CA ASN A 86 -6.29 -3.55 -4.88
C ASN A 86 -6.45 -2.78 -6.21
N LYS A 87 -7.58 -2.96 -6.90
CA LYS A 87 -7.88 -2.21 -8.13
C LYS A 87 -8.09 -0.73 -7.81
N GLU A 88 -8.82 -0.42 -6.75
CA GLU A 88 -9.08 0.94 -6.31
C GLU A 88 -7.79 1.66 -5.95
N PHE A 89 -6.90 1.03 -5.18
CA PHE A 89 -5.57 1.57 -4.92
C PHE A 89 -4.78 1.86 -6.20
N SER A 90 -4.81 0.94 -7.18
CA SER A 90 -4.13 1.14 -8.47
C SER A 90 -4.76 2.28 -9.29
N LYS A 91 -6.08 2.44 -9.23
CA LYS A 91 -6.80 3.56 -9.87
C LYS A 91 -6.42 4.89 -9.21
N LEU A 92 -6.39 4.96 -7.89
CA LEU A 92 -6.02 6.16 -7.14
C LEU A 92 -4.58 6.59 -7.45
N LEU A 93 -3.64 5.64 -7.51
CA LEU A 93 -2.28 5.93 -7.96
C LEU A 93 -2.26 6.50 -9.39
N ALA A 94 -3.02 5.91 -10.31
CA ALA A 94 -3.09 6.39 -11.70
C ALA A 94 -3.75 7.77 -11.83
N ILE A 95 -4.69 8.10 -10.94
CA ILE A 95 -5.30 9.43 -10.86
C ILE A 95 -4.29 10.45 -10.32
N ALA A 96 -3.53 10.09 -9.27
CA ALA A 96 -2.59 10.98 -8.62
C ALA A 96 -1.34 11.27 -9.48
N PHE A 97 -0.79 10.25 -10.12
CA PHE A 97 0.53 10.35 -10.79
C PHE A 97 0.48 10.13 -12.31
N GLY A 98 -0.67 9.72 -12.85
CA GLY A 98 -0.77 9.24 -14.22
C GLY A 98 -0.48 7.74 -14.34
N LYS A 99 -0.96 7.14 -15.45
CA LYS A 99 -0.94 5.68 -15.66
C LYS A 99 0.48 5.09 -15.65
N ASP A 100 1.45 5.79 -16.21
CA ASP A 100 2.80 5.25 -16.38
C ASP A 100 3.60 5.37 -15.08
N ARG A 101 3.58 6.54 -14.42
CA ARG A 101 4.20 6.73 -13.11
C ARG A 101 3.60 5.80 -12.04
N ALA A 102 2.29 5.59 -12.06
CA ALA A 102 1.65 4.62 -11.17
C ALA A 102 2.16 3.18 -11.39
N LYS A 103 2.40 2.77 -12.64
CA LYS A 103 2.98 1.45 -12.95
C LYS A 103 4.42 1.36 -12.44
N GLU A 104 5.23 2.41 -12.60
CA GLU A 104 6.60 2.47 -12.08
C GLU A 104 6.61 2.26 -10.56
N ILE A 105 5.79 3.02 -9.83
CA ILE A 105 5.66 2.91 -8.36
C ILE A 105 5.24 1.49 -7.97
N ILE A 106 4.21 0.93 -8.63
CA ILE A 106 3.74 -0.44 -8.35
C ILE A 106 4.84 -1.48 -8.63
N ASN A 107 5.63 -1.29 -9.69
CA ASN A 107 6.70 -2.21 -10.05
C ASN A 107 7.90 -2.08 -9.12
N ALA A 108 8.27 -0.86 -8.71
CA ALA A 108 9.31 -0.59 -7.73
C ALA A 108 9.01 -1.26 -6.38
N ALA A 109 7.74 -1.28 -5.97
CA ALA A 109 7.33 -1.96 -4.74
C ALA A 109 7.33 -3.50 -4.81
N LYS A 110 7.38 -4.11 -6.00
CA LYS A 110 7.39 -5.58 -6.12
C LYS A 110 8.78 -6.08 -5.73
N LYS A 111 8.85 -6.94 -4.71
CA LYS A 111 10.07 -7.69 -4.39
C LYS A 111 10.66 -8.30 -5.66
N ASN A 112 11.91 -7.93 -5.97
CA ASN A 112 12.71 -8.61 -6.97
C ASN A 112 12.69 -10.12 -6.68
N LYS A 113 11.89 -10.89 -7.43
CA LYS A 113 11.85 -12.37 -7.34
C LYS A 113 13.17 -13.02 -7.79
N GLY A 114 14.23 -12.24 -8.07
CA GLY A 114 15.46 -12.65 -8.72
C GLY A 114 16.71 -12.85 -7.84
N LYS A 115 16.75 -12.49 -6.54
CA LYS A 115 17.97 -12.69 -5.71
C LYS A 115 17.70 -13.26 -4.32
N GLY A 116 16.84 -14.27 -4.23
CA GLY A 116 16.48 -14.92 -2.96
C GLY A 116 16.09 -16.39 -3.10
N LYS A 117 16.67 -17.12 -4.06
CA LYS A 117 16.69 -18.60 -4.04
C LYS A 117 18.12 -19.04 -3.78
N GLY A 118 18.49 -19.10 -2.50
CA GLY A 118 19.77 -19.61 -2.06
C GLY A 118 19.70 -20.03 -0.60
N LYS A 119 19.53 -21.35 -0.41
CA LYS A 119 19.74 -22.13 0.83
C LYS A 119 18.64 -22.05 1.90
N GLY A 120 17.93 -23.17 2.00
CA GLY A 120 16.96 -23.47 3.05
C GLY A 120 16.17 -24.76 2.83
N LYS A 121 16.36 -25.49 1.72
CA LYS A 121 15.96 -26.90 1.63
C LYS A 121 17.09 -27.78 2.16
N GLY A 122 17.21 -27.88 3.48
CA GLY A 122 17.98 -28.93 4.14
C GLY A 122 17.22 -30.26 4.05
N LYS A 123 17.40 -30.98 2.93
CA LYS A 123 17.12 -32.42 2.87
C LYS A 123 18.18 -33.14 3.70
N LYS A 124 17.72 -34.01 4.62
CA LYS A 124 18.36 -35.24 5.15
C LYS A 124 19.85 -35.17 5.53
N LYS A 125 20.13 -35.25 6.84
CA LYS A 125 21.21 -36.10 7.34
C LYS A 125 20.62 -37.18 8.24
N LYS A 126 20.55 -38.38 7.66
CA LYS A 126 20.53 -39.67 8.35
C LYS A 126 21.67 -39.66 9.38
N LYS A 127 21.38 -39.97 10.64
CA LYS A 127 22.40 -40.38 11.62
C LYS A 127 21.85 -41.56 12.41
N ASN A 128 22.63 -42.63 12.29
CA ASN A 128 22.70 -43.94 12.94
C ASN A 128 21.40 -44.69 13.16
#